data_AF-D4LWK1-F1
#
_entry.id   AF-D4LWK1-F1
#
_cell.length_a   1.000
_cell.length_b   1.000
_cell.length_c   1.000
_cell.angle_alpha   90.00
_cell.angle_beta   90.00
_cell.angle_gamma   90.00
#
_symmetry.space_group_name_H-M   'P 1'
#
loop_
_entity.id
_entity.type
_entity.pdbx_description
1 polymer ?
#
loop_
_entity_poly.entity_id
_entity_poly.type
_entity_poly.pdbx_seq_one_letter_code
_entity_poly.pdbx_strand_id
1 'polypeptide(L)'
;MQNNIRNTNLRFNLDKEQQRRAWEYLQTMDRQDFKSYSQVISLALVDYFDRYYRTQADPYLETREREELFVKQIVDAVEYSLKQSLPLFLSGLTAGTNLLSYMMFPRFLLDMEINETAKMLYIILLDRARLSQKNEGWSDTDGHVFIYFTIEALAEVLHKSQMTVKTALAVLEKQELIFRKRQGPGQPNRIYVKLPKETIHYTDRFLSLRQTENCLVIRKR
;
A
#
# COMPACT_ATOMS: atom_id res chain seq x y z
N MET A 1 -2.87 -74.60 46.67
CA MET A 1 -2.58 -73.36 47.43
C MET A 1 -2.02 -72.34 46.46
N GLN A 2 -2.82 -71.33 46.11
CA GLN A 2 -2.46 -70.31 45.11
C GLN A 2 -1.59 -69.23 45.76
N ASN A 3 -0.38 -69.05 45.24
CA ASN A 3 0.53 -67.97 45.63
C ASN A 3 0.01 -66.63 45.07
N ASN A 4 -0.85 -65.95 45.83
CA ASN A 4 -1.48 -64.68 45.43
C ASN A 4 -0.65 -63.43 45.76
N ILE A 5 0.55 -63.58 46.33
CA ILE A 5 1.44 -62.46 46.66
C ILE A 5 2.73 -62.59 45.86
N ARG A 6 3.04 -61.59 45.03
CA ARG A 6 4.32 -61.47 44.31
C ARG A 6 5.14 -60.35 44.93
N ASN A 7 6.41 -60.62 45.21
CA ASN A 7 7.33 -59.64 45.78
C ASN A 7 8.38 -59.25 44.74
N THR A 8 8.59 -57.94 44.61
CA THR A 8 9.67 -57.36 43.81
C THR A 8 10.41 -56.37 44.72
N ASN A 9 11.68 -56.64 45.02
CA ASN A 9 12.48 -55.75 45.87
C ASN A 9 12.86 -54.48 45.10
N LEU A 10 12.32 -53.33 45.51
CA LEU A 10 12.66 -52.03 44.95
C LEU A 10 13.85 -51.43 45.71
N ARG A 11 14.89 -51.01 44.99
CA ARG A 11 16.05 -50.28 45.54
C ARG A 11 16.06 -48.88 44.98
N PHE A 12 16.22 -47.89 45.85
CA PHE A 12 16.38 -46.49 45.46
C PHE A 12 17.87 -46.15 45.41
N ASN A 13 18.34 -45.71 44.26
CA ASN A 13 19.65 -45.09 44.11
C ASN A 13 19.51 -43.59 44.38
N LEU A 14 20.13 -43.11 45.46
CA LEU A 14 20.04 -41.72 45.90
C LEU A 14 20.85 -40.75 45.03
N ASP A 15 21.73 -41.26 44.15
CA ASP A 15 22.43 -40.44 43.16
C ASP A 15 21.48 -39.96 42.04
N LYS A 16 20.31 -40.60 41.89
CA LYS A 16 19.29 -40.22 40.90
C LYS A 16 18.23 -39.35 41.55
N GLU A 17 18.10 -38.12 41.07
CA GLU A 17 17.15 -37.11 41.57
C GLU A 17 15.73 -37.64 41.77
N GLN A 18 15.18 -38.33 40.77
CA GLN A 18 13.82 -38.86 40.84
C GLN A 18 13.66 -39.93 41.93
N GLN A 19 14.65 -40.81 42.11
CA GLN A 19 14.61 -41.88 43.11
C GLN A 19 14.88 -41.34 44.51
N ARG A 20 15.75 -40.33 44.64
CA ARG A 20 15.98 -39.59 45.89
C ARG A 20 14.71 -38.88 46.37
N ARG A 21 14.04 -38.14 45.49
CA ARG A 21 12.76 -37.47 45.81
C ARG A 21 11.66 -38.48 46.15
N ALA A 22 11.55 -39.57 45.39
CA ALA A 22 10.60 -40.64 45.70
C ALA A 22 10.86 -41.24 47.09
N TRP A 23 12.13 -41.45 47.45
CA TRP A 23 12.53 -41.89 48.79
C TRP A 23 12.16 -40.88 49.87
N GLU A 24 12.45 -39.59 49.66
CA GLU A 24 12.08 -38.51 50.58
C GLU A 24 10.57 -38.45 50.82
N TYR A 25 9.76 -38.51 49.76
CA TYR A 25 8.29 -38.52 49.88
C TYR A 25 7.76 -39.71 50.66
N LEU A 26 8.38 -40.90 50.52
CA LEU A 26 8.02 -42.05 51.34
C LEU A 26 8.37 -41.81 52.81
N GLN A 27 9.51 -41.19 53.12
CA GLN A 27 9.88 -40.91 54.52
C GLN A 27 9.00 -39.85 55.18
N THR A 28 8.55 -38.85 54.43
CA THR A 28 7.75 -37.72 54.94
C THR A 28 6.25 -37.95 54.84
N MET A 29 5.78 -39.12 54.40
CA MET A 29 4.36 -39.38 54.19
C MET A 29 3.59 -39.46 55.52
N ASP A 30 2.37 -38.94 55.53
CA ASP A 30 1.49 -39.08 56.69
C ASP A 30 0.99 -40.53 56.82
N ARG A 31 1.29 -41.13 57.96
CA ARG A 31 0.94 -42.53 58.27
C ARG A 31 -0.53 -42.70 58.67
N GLN A 32 -1.27 -41.61 58.89
CA GLN A 32 -2.71 -41.66 59.12
C GLN A 32 -3.45 -41.99 57.82
N ASP A 33 -3.04 -41.36 56.70
CA ASP A 33 -3.65 -41.54 55.38
C ASP A 33 -3.03 -42.71 54.60
N PHE A 34 -1.72 -42.93 54.74
CA PHE A 34 -0.98 -43.92 53.97
C PHE A 34 -0.39 -45.01 54.86
N LYS A 35 -1.06 -46.18 54.89
CA LYS A 35 -0.78 -47.25 55.85
C LYS A 35 0.49 -48.06 55.56
N SER A 36 0.98 -48.07 54.32
CA SER A 36 2.22 -48.77 53.95
C SER A 36 2.87 -48.20 52.69
N TYR A 37 4.20 -48.34 52.59
CA TYR A 37 4.95 -47.96 51.38
C TYR A 37 4.47 -48.69 50.14
N SER A 38 4.15 -49.99 50.26
CA SER A 38 3.64 -50.80 49.15
C SER A 38 2.32 -50.24 48.61
N GLN A 39 1.43 -49.79 49.50
CA GLN A 39 0.15 -49.19 49.12
C GLN A 39 0.32 -47.86 48.38
N VAL A 40 1.24 -47.00 48.84
CA VAL A 40 1.50 -45.71 48.16
C VAL A 40 2.12 -45.92 46.79
N ILE A 41 3.08 -46.83 46.70
CA ILE A 41 3.78 -47.14 45.45
C ILE A 41 2.82 -47.75 44.43
N SER A 42 1.93 -48.66 44.85
CA SER A 42 0.94 -49.25 43.95
C SER A 42 -0.07 -48.22 43.45
N LEU A 43 -0.57 -47.33 44.32
CA LEU A 43 -1.46 -46.23 43.95
C LEU A 43 -0.81 -45.28 42.94
N ALA A 44 0.44 -44.86 43.19
CA ALA A 44 1.16 -43.97 42.30
C ALA A 44 1.43 -44.61 40.93
N LEU A 45 1.72 -45.91 40.90
CA LEU A 45 1.99 -46.65 39.67
C LEU A 45 0.70 -46.77 38.82
N VAL A 46 -0.43 -47.09 39.45
CA VAL A 46 -1.74 -47.11 38.79
C VAL A 46 -2.12 -45.73 38.27
N ASP A 47 -2.02 -44.68 39.10
CA ASP A 47 -2.36 -43.30 38.71
C ASP A 47 -1.49 -42.79 37.55
N TYR A 48 -0.18 -43.09 37.54
CA TYR A 48 0.70 -42.73 36.44
C TYR A 48 0.26 -43.37 35.11
N PHE A 49 0.04 -44.68 35.10
CA PHE A 49 -0.34 -45.38 33.87
C PHE A 49 -1.77 -45.05 33.43
N ASP A 50 -2.70 -44.87 34.36
CA ASP A 50 -4.06 -44.40 34.06
C ASP A 50 -4.03 -43.04 33.35
N ARG A 51 -3.20 -42.09 33.81
CA ARG A 51 -3.02 -40.80 33.13
C ARG A 51 -2.33 -40.95 31.78
N TYR A 52 -1.26 -41.75 31.72
CA TYR A 52 -0.49 -41.95 30.50
C TYR A 52 -1.36 -42.52 29.37
N TYR A 53 -2.14 -43.56 29.64
CA TYR A 53 -3.02 -44.16 28.65
C TYR A 53 -4.25 -43.30 28.35
N ARG A 54 -4.78 -42.52 29.31
CA ARG A 54 -5.85 -41.54 29.02
C ARG A 54 -5.41 -40.45 28.07
N THR A 55 -4.18 -39.94 28.19
CA THR A 55 -3.65 -38.91 27.28
C THR A 55 -3.41 -39.44 25.88
N GLN A 56 -2.96 -40.70 25.73
CA GLN A 56 -2.78 -41.32 24.41
C GLN A 56 -4.10 -41.75 23.77
N ALA A 57 -5.08 -42.12 24.57
CA ALA A 57 -6.41 -42.51 24.10
C ALA A 57 -7.38 -41.34 24.02
N ASP A 58 -6.95 -40.11 24.33
CA ASP A 58 -7.80 -38.91 24.29
C ASP A 58 -8.16 -38.58 22.84
N PRO A 59 -9.39 -38.88 22.39
CA PRO A 59 -9.78 -38.66 21.00
C PRO A 59 -9.87 -37.16 20.67
N TYR A 60 -9.90 -36.29 21.68
CA TYR A 60 -10.06 -34.84 21.52
C TYR A 60 -8.76 -34.12 21.12
N LEU A 61 -7.59 -34.68 21.46
CA LEU A 61 -6.30 -34.10 21.12
C LEU A 61 -6.01 -34.17 19.62
N GLU A 62 -6.23 -35.33 18.98
CA GLU A 62 -6.08 -35.47 17.53
C GLU A 62 -7.08 -34.60 16.75
N THR A 63 -8.31 -34.45 17.24
CA THR A 63 -9.30 -33.57 16.60
C THR A 63 -8.93 -32.10 16.70
N ARG A 64 -8.36 -31.63 17.82
CA ARG A 64 -7.94 -30.23 17.95
C ARG A 64 -6.80 -29.86 17.01
N GLU A 65 -5.76 -30.70 16.91
CA GLU A 65 -4.66 -30.45 15.99
C GLU A 65 -5.16 -30.46 14.53
N ARG A 66 -6.07 -31.37 14.18
CA ARG A 66 -6.69 -31.40 12.85
C ARG A 66 -7.58 -30.18 12.59
N GLU A 67 -8.35 -29.74 13.59
CA GLU A 67 -9.16 -28.53 13.52
C GLU A 67 -8.27 -27.29 13.32
N GLU A 68 -7.17 -27.17 14.06
CA GLU A 68 -6.22 -26.05 13.91
C GLU A 68 -5.55 -26.06 12.52
N LEU A 69 -5.16 -27.22 12.01
CA LEU A 69 -4.61 -27.36 10.66
C LEU A 69 -5.64 -27.00 9.57
N PHE A 70 -6.89 -27.41 9.75
CA PHE A 70 -7.98 -27.08 8.84
C PHE A 70 -8.27 -25.57 8.83
N VAL A 71 -8.34 -24.94 10.01
CA VAL A 71 -8.50 -23.49 10.14
C VAL A 71 -7.35 -22.76 9.46
N LYS A 72 -6.11 -23.20 9.70
CA LYS A 72 -4.93 -22.62 9.06
C LYS A 72 -5.00 -22.71 7.54
N GLN A 73 -5.37 -23.87 7.01
CA GLN A 73 -5.52 -24.06 5.56
C GLN A 73 -6.57 -23.12 4.95
N ILE A 74 -7.70 -22.89 5.65
CA ILE A 74 -8.72 -21.93 5.21
C ILE A 74 -8.16 -20.51 5.21
N VAL A 75 -7.53 -20.09 6.32
CA VAL A 75 -6.98 -18.73 6.46
C VAL A 75 -5.95 -18.46 5.36
N ASP A 76 -5.02 -19.38 5.15
CA ASP A 76 -3.98 -19.26 4.12
C ASP A 76 -4.58 -19.18 2.71
N ALA A 77 -5.59 -20.00 2.41
CA ALA A 77 -6.27 -20.00 1.11
C ALA A 77 -7.04 -18.69 0.85
N VAL A 78 -7.75 -18.18 1.86
CA VAL A 78 -8.47 -16.90 1.78
C VAL A 78 -7.47 -15.75 1.63
N GLU A 79 -6.39 -15.73 2.42
CA GLU A 79 -5.35 -14.71 2.33
C GLU A 79 -4.69 -14.69 0.94
N TYR A 80 -4.37 -15.86 0.40
CA TYR A 80 -3.82 -15.99 -0.95
C TYR A 80 -4.78 -15.45 -2.01
N SER A 81 -6.06 -15.81 -1.94
CA SER A 81 -7.09 -15.34 -2.88
C SER A 81 -7.29 -13.82 -2.82
N LEU A 82 -7.28 -13.24 -1.61
CA LEU A 82 -7.39 -11.80 -1.42
C LEU A 82 -6.13 -11.07 -1.93
N LYS A 83 -4.93 -11.60 -1.66
CA LYS A 83 -3.67 -11.02 -2.18
C LYS A 83 -3.62 -11.02 -3.71
N GLN A 84 -4.23 -11.99 -4.37
CA GLN A 84 -4.29 -12.02 -5.85
C GLN A 84 -5.34 -11.06 -6.42
N SER A 85 -6.51 -10.94 -5.78
CA SER A 85 -7.64 -10.19 -6.32
C SER A 85 -7.65 -8.71 -5.95
N LEU A 86 -7.23 -8.35 -4.74
CA LEU A 86 -7.30 -6.98 -4.23
C LEU A 86 -6.42 -5.97 -4.97
N PRO A 87 -5.18 -6.28 -5.42
CA PRO A 87 -4.35 -5.30 -6.13
C PRO A 87 -4.99 -4.84 -7.45
N LEU A 88 -5.65 -5.73 -8.18
CA LEU A 88 -6.37 -5.39 -9.41
C LEU A 88 -7.61 -4.54 -9.13
N PHE A 89 -8.35 -4.87 -8.06
CA PHE A 89 -9.55 -4.14 -7.67
C PHE A 89 -9.24 -2.74 -7.11
N LEU A 90 -8.20 -2.61 -6.29
CA LEU A 90 -7.81 -1.36 -5.64
C LEU A 90 -6.91 -0.46 -6.50
N SER A 91 -6.28 -1.00 -7.56
CA SER A 91 -5.51 -0.19 -8.51
C SER A 91 -6.37 0.49 -9.58
N GLY A 92 -7.64 0.11 -9.70
CA GLY A 92 -8.59 0.78 -10.59
C GLY A 92 -8.88 2.21 -10.14
N LEU A 93 -8.96 3.14 -11.09
CA LEU A 93 -9.51 4.48 -10.84
C LEU A 93 -10.99 4.33 -10.48
N THR A 94 -11.34 4.59 -9.21
CA THR A 94 -12.72 4.57 -8.74
C THR A 94 -13.29 5.99 -8.71
N ALA A 95 -14.62 6.13 -8.69
CA ALA A 95 -15.28 7.44 -8.65
C ALA A 95 -14.87 8.30 -7.42
N GLY A 96 -14.32 7.68 -6.36
CA GLY A 96 -13.86 8.36 -5.15
C GLY A 96 -12.34 8.56 -5.05
N THR A 97 -11.53 8.00 -5.96
CA THR A 97 -10.07 8.21 -5.93
C THR A 97 -9.74 9.61 -6.42
N ASN A 98 -9.11 10.41 -5.55
CA ASN A 98 -8.51 11.67 -5.96
C ASN A 98 -7.37 11.37 -6.93
N LEU A 99 -7.52 11.79 -8.18
CA LEU A 99 -6.46 11.71 -9.16
C LEU A 99 -5.25 12.46 -8.61
N LEU A 100 -4.07 11.83 -8.70
CA LEU A 100 -2.80 12.52 -8.49
C LEU A 100 -2.71 13.72 -9.44
N SER A 101 -1.83 14.67 -9.11
CA SER A 101 -1.59 15.85 -9.97
C SER A 101 -1.27 15.40 -11.41
N TYR A 102 -2.21 15.61 -12.33
CA TYR A 102 -2.11 15.20 -13.72
C TYR A 102 -2.01 16.44 -14.61
N MET A 103 -1.26 16.33 -15.70
CA MET A 103 -1.14 17.40 -16.71
C MET A 103 -2.06 17.10 -17.90
N MET A 104 -2.69 18.14 -18.44
CA MET A 104 -3.51 17.98 -19.64
C MET A 104 -2.62 17.99 -20.89
N PHE A 105 -2.70 16.95 -21.72
CA PHE A 105 -2.04 16.89 -23.03
C PHE A 105 -2.96 17.50 -24.12
N PRO A 106 -2.58 18.61 -24.76
CA PRO A 106 -3.38 19.18 -25.85
C PRO A 106 -3.38 18.30 -27.10
N ARG A 107 -4.57 17.92 -27.59
CA ARG A 107 -4.72 16.97 -28.71
C ARG A 107 -4.01 17.39 -30.00
N PHE A 108 -3.95 18.69 -30.29
CA PHE A 108 -3.28 19.21 -31.49
C PHE A 108 -1.77 18.89 -31.53
N LEU A 109 -1.14 18.59 -30.39
CA LEU A 109 0.26 18.14 -30.35
C LEU A 109 0.45 16.73 -30.90
N LEU A 110 -0.62 15.92 -31.01
CA LEU A 110 -0.53 14.57 -31.58
C LEU A 110 -0.14 14.63 -33.06
N ASP A 111 -0.83 15.50 -33.81
CA ASP A 111 -0.69 15.61 -35.26
C ASP A 111 0.55 16.43 -35.70
N MET A 112 1.20 17.15 -34.78
CA MET A 112 2.40 17.93 -35.08
C MET A 112 3.69 17.07 -35.09
N GLU A 113 4.49 17.27 -36.14
CA GLU A 113 5.83 16.68 -36.33
C GLU A 113 6.92 17.42 -35.53
N ILE A 114 6.76 17.47 -34.21
CA ILE A 114 7.77 18.00 -33.27
C ILE A 114 8.31 16.90 -32.36
N ASN A 115 9.53 17.09 -31.85
CA ASN A 115 10.17 16.16 -30.92
C ASN A 115 9.30 15.93 -29.67
N GLU A 116 9.21 14.69 -29.18
CA GLU A 116 8.46 14.31 -27.98
C GLU A 116 8.89 15.13 -26.77
N THR A 117 10.20 15.41 -26.64
CA THR A 117 10.72 16.26 -25.56
C THR A 117 10.17 17.69 -25.64
N ALA A 118 9.95 18.21 -26.86
CA ALA A 118 9.34 19.52 -27.07
C ALA A 118 7.83 19.48 -26.76
N LYS A 119 7.13 18.37 -27.09
CA LYS A 119 5.73 18.15 -26.68
C LYS A 119 5.61 18.17 -25.15
N MET A 120 6.46 17.42 -24.44
CA MET A 120 6.49 17.38 -22.97
C MET A 120 6.81 18.73 -22.35
N LEU A 121 7.77 19.46 -22.91
CA LEU A 121 8.13 20.80 -22.47
C LEU A 121 6.95 21.78 -22.60
N TYR A 122 6.22 21.72 -23.71
CA TYR A 122 5.05 22.56 -23.93
C TYR A 122 3.95 22.28 -22.90
N ILE A 123 3.72 21.01 -22.55
CA ILE A 123 2.72 20.62 -21.53
C ILE A 123 3.07 21.24 -20.16
N ILE A 124 4.34 21.15 -19.75
CA ILE A 124 4.81 21.74 -18.48
C ILE A 124 4.63 23.26 -18.50
N LEU A 125 5.02 23.92 -19.60
CA LEU A 125 4.84 25.36 -19.75
C LEU A 125 3.36 25.75 -19.70
N LEU A 126 2.48 24.95 -20.30
CA LEU A 126 1.03 25.19 -20.30
C LEU A 126 0.42 25.02 -18.90
N ASP A 127 0.83 23.99 -18.16
CA ASP A 127 0.39 23.77 -16.79
C ASP A 127 0.81 24.95 -15.88
N ARG A 128 2.05 25.42 -16.03
CA ARG A 128 2.55 26.60 -15.32
C ARG A 128 1.87 27.89 -15.77
N ALA A 129 1.52 28.03 -17.05
CA ALA A 129 0.74 29.16 -17.55
C ALA A 129 -0.64 29.23 -16.87
N ARG A 130 -1.27 28.08 -16.60
CA ARG A 130 -2.56 28.03 -15.89
C ARG A 130 -2.44 28.46 -14.43
N LEU A 131 -1.36 28.08 -13.75
CA LEU A 131 -1.08 28.59 -12.40
C LEU A 131 -0.85 30.10 -12.44
N SER A 132 -0.09 30.56 -13.42
CA SER A 132 0.17 31.99 -13.66
C SER A 132 -1.13 32.77 -13.94
N GLN A 133 -2.08 32.20 -14.69
CA GLN A 133 -3.41 32.79 -14.92
C GLN A 133 -4.24 32.94 -13.64
N LYS A 134 -4.12 31.99 -12.70
CA LYS A 134 -4.87 32.02 -11.43
C LYS A 134 -4.24 32.95 -10.40
N ASN A 135 -2.95 33.26 -10.54
CA ASN A 135 -2.22 34.09 -9.60
C ASN A 135 -2.24 35.56 -10.05
N GLU A 136 -2.64 36.46 -9.17
CA GLU A 136 -2.63 37.90 -9.44
C GLU A 136 -1.19 38.42 -9.67
N GLY A 137 -1.01 39.31 -10.65
CA GLY A 137 0.28 39.95 -10.94
C GLY A 137 1.18 39.26 -11.98
N TRP A 138 0.73 38.17 -12.61
CA TRP A 138 1.49 37.44 -13.62
C TRP A 138 1.01 37.66 -15.07
N SER A 139 0.29 38.75 -15.29
CA SER A 139 -0.12 39.27 -16.59
C SER A 139 0.67 40.53 -16.92
N ASP A 140 1.08 40.68 -18.18
CA ASP A 140 1.67 41.93 -18.67
C ASP A 140 0.62 43.04 -18.75
N THR A 141 1.02 44.26 -19.10
CA THR A 141 0.10 45.41 -19.30
C THR A 141 -1.01 45.13 -20.30
N ASP A 142 -0.75 44.24 -21.25
CA ASP A 142 -1.69 43.85 -22.31
C ASP A 142 -2.58 42.64 -21.90
N GLY A 143 -2.51 42.21 -20.65
CA GLY A 143 -3.25 41.05 -20.13
C GLY A 143 -2.66 39.69 -20.54
N HIS A 144 -1.52 39.67 -21.22
CA HIS A 144 -0.84 38.43 -21.62
C HIS A 144 -0.11 37.78 -20.46
N VAL A 145 -0.45 36.53 -20.18
CA VAL A 145 0.19 35.75 -19.11
C VAL A 145 1.59 35.32 -19.52
N PHE A 146 2.56 35.56 -18.64
CA PHE A 146 3.95 35.15 -18.83
C PHE A 146 4.40 34.23 -17.70
N ILE A 147 5.52 33.55 -17.94
CA ILE A 147 6.16 32.64 -16.99
C ILE A 147 7.64 33.00 -16.92
N TYR A 148 8.20 33.01 -15.71
CA TYR A 148 9.64 32.96 -15.50
C TYR A 148 10.08 31.51 -15.33
N PHE A 149 10.95 31.06 -16.22
CA PHE A 149 11.51 29.71 -16.12
C PHE A 149 12.98 29.71 -16.56
N THR A 150 13.87 29.28 -15.67
CA THR A 150 15.29 29.11 -15.99
C THR A 150 15.50 27.84 -16.79
N ILE A 151 16.55 27.82 -17.62
CA ILE A 151 16.87 26.62 -18.43
C ILE A 151 17.26 25.45 -17.52
N GLU A 152 17.91 25.74 -16.39
CA GLU A 152 18.26 24.78 -15.34
C GLU A 152 17.04 24.10 -14.75
N ALA A 153 16.05 24.87 -14.29
CA ALA A 153 14.84 24.30 -13.73
C ALA A 153 14.08 23.46 -14.77
N LEU A 154 14.07 23.87 -16.04
CA LEU A 154 13.42 23.07 -17.10
C LEU A 154 14.15 21.74 -17.33
N ALA A 155 15.48 21.77 -17.29
CA ALA A 155 16.32 20.59 -17.43
C ALA A 155 16.11 19.59 -16.29
N GLU A 156 15.95 20.09 -15.06
CA GLU A 156 15.63 19.27 -13.89
C GLU A 156 14.25 18.62 -14.01
N VAL A 157 13.21 19.39 -14.34
CA VAL A 157 11.83 18.88 -14.43
C VAL A 157 11.68 17.85 -15.57
N LEU A 158 12.38 18.06 -16.69
CA LEU A 158 12.34 17.12 -17.83
C LEU A 158 13.33 15.97 -17.71
N HIS A 159 14.24 16.00 -16.72
CA HIS A 159 15.39 15.10 -16.61
C HIS A 159 16.19 15.01 -17.92
N LYS A 160 16.49 16.16 -18.53
CA LYS A 160 17.25 16.26 -19.78
C LYS A 160 18.41 17.25 -19.63
N SER A 161 19.40 17.13 -20.52
CA SER A 161 20.50 18.11 -20.55
C SER A 161 19.97 19.50 -20.90
N GLN A 162 20.61 20.54 -20.38
CA GLN A 162 20.27 21.93 -20.71
C GLN A 162 20.33 22.20 -22.23
N MET A 163 21.24 21.52 -22.94
CA MET A 163 21.37 21.62 -24.40
C MET A 163 20.12 21.09 -25.10
N THR A 164 19.60 19.95 -24.67
CA THR A 164 18.35 19.37 -25.19
C THR A 164 17.16 20.30 -24.95
N VAL A 165 17.07 20.91 -23.77
CA VAL A 165 16.00 21.88 -23.45
C VAL A 165 16.11 23.13 -24.33
N LYS A 166 17.31 23.66 -24.55
CA LYS A 166 17.52 24.80 -25.45
C LYS A 166 17.07 24.50 -26.87
N THR A 167 17.41 23.32 -27.40
CA THR A 167 16.97 22.87 -28.72
C THR A 167 15.45 22.72 -28.78
N ALA A 168 14.83 22.12 -27.76
CA ALA A 168 13.38 21.98 -27.67
C ALA A 168 12.66 23.34 -27.64
N LEU A 169 13.17 24.31 -26.87
CA LEU A 169 12.64 25.68 -26.86
C LEU A 169 12.75 26.35 -28.24
N ALA A 170 13.88 26.17 -28.95
CA ALA A 170 14.05 26.71 -30.29
C ALA A 170 13.06 26.11 -31.30
N VAL A 171 12.78 24.81 -31.19
CA VAL A 171 11.76 24.14 -32.03
C VAL A 171 10.36 24.69 -31.73
N LEU A 172 10.01 24.87 -30.45
CA LEU A 172 8.72 25.44 -30.06
C LEU A 172 8.55 26.90 -30.51
N GLU A 173 9.63 27.69 -30.51
CA GLU A 173 9.62 29.04 -31.06
C GLU A 173 9.42 29.05 -32.58
N LYS A 174 10.07 28.12 -33.30
CA LYS A 174 9.93 27.97 -34.75
C LYS A 174 8.49 27.63 -35.14
N GLN A 175 7.79 26.84 -34.34
CA GLN A 175 6.40 26.46 -34.54
C GLN A 175 5.41 27.50 -33.97
N GLU A 176 5.90 28.67 -33.53
CA GLU A 176 5.12 29.76 -32.94
C GLU A 176 4.28 29.38 -31.70
N LEU A 177 4.60 28.26 -31.04
CA LEU A 177 3.91 27.78 -29.85
C LEU A 177 4.36 28.51 -28.58
N ILE A 178 5.56 29.10 -28.60
CA ILE A 178 6.07 29.93 -27.51
C ILE A 178 6.72 31.20 -28.06
N PHE A 179 6.81 32.21 -27.21
CA PHE A 179 7.56 33.43 -27.49
C PHE A 179 8.38 33.81 -26.26
N ARG A 180 9.69 34.02 -26.42
CA ARG A 180 10.58 34.44 -25.33
C ARG A 180 10.99 35.90 -25.49
N LYS A 181 10.75 36.72 -24.47
CA LYS A 181 11.18 38.12 -24.41
C LYS A 181 12.31 38.28 -23.41
N ARG A 182 13.48 38.73 -23.87
CA ARG A 182 14.62 39.08 -23.00
C ARG A 182 14.30 40.35 -22.21
N GLN A 183 14.59 40.34 -20.91
CA GLN A 183 14.27 41.44 -19.98
C GLN A 183 15.51 42.29 -19.61
N GLY A 184 16.71 41.87 -20.00
CA GLY A 184 17.97 42.55 -19.67
C GLY A 184 19.02 41.59 -19.10
N PRO A 185 20.22 42.08 -18.78
CA PRO A 185 21.27 41.27 -18.17
C PRO A 185 20.86 40.79 -16.77
N GLY A 186 21.06 39.51 -16.47
CA GLY A 186 20.78 38.91 -15.16
C GLY A 186 19.30 38.64 -14.84
N GLN A 187 18.37 39.12 -15.67
CA GLN A 187 16.93 38.87 -15.49
C GLN A 187 16.47 37.64 -16.28
N PRO A 188 15.64 36.76 -15.71
CA PRO A 188 15.11 35.61 -16.43
C PRO A 188 14.24 36.05 -17.61
N ASN A 189 14.27 35.29 -18.70
CA ASN A 189 13.43 35.56 -19.87
C ASN A 189 11.95 35.39 -19.51
N ARG A 190 11.10 36.29 -20.00
CA ARG A 190 9.64 36.09 -19.97
C ARG A 190 9.25 35.13 -21.10
N ILE A 191 8.60 34.03 -20.75
CA ILE A 191 8.08 33.06 -21.72
C ILE A 191 6.57 33.24 -21.81
N TYR A 192 6.07 33.46 -23.01
CA TYR A 192 4.66 33.55 -23.33
C TYR A 192 4.27 32.29 -24.11
N VAL A 193 3.25 31.58 -23.62
CA VAL A 193 2.73 30.36 -24.27
C VAL A 193 1.62 30.77 -25.24
N LYS A 194 1.71 30.29 -26.48
CA LYS A 194 0.76 30.60 -27.56
C LYS A 194 -0.04 29.35 -27.93
N LEU A 195 -1.31 29.57 -28.28
CA LEU A 195 -2.18 28.54 -28.82
C LEU A 195 -2.19 28.66 -30.35
N PRO A 196 -2.14 27.55 -31.10
CA PRO A 196 -2.17 27.59 -32.55
C PRO A 196 -3.52 28.10 -33.07
N LYS A 197 -3.48 28.95 -34.10
CA LYS A 197 -4.65 29.64 -34.67
C LYS A 197 -5.75 28.68 -35.17
N GLU A 198 -5.36 27.52 -35.66
CA GLU A 198 -6.25 26.47 -36.18
C GLU A 198 -7.26 25.96 -35.13
N THR A 199 -6.92 26.06 -33.84
CA THR A 199 -7.80 25.60 -32.74
C THR A 199 -8.88 26.59 -32.32
N ILE A 200 -8.81 27.85 -32.75
CA ILE A 200 -9.72 28.91 -32.30
C ILE A 200 -11.14 28.74 -32.88
N HIS A 201 -11.30 28.01 -33.99
CA HIS A 201 -12.59 27.79 -34.64
C HIS A 201 -13.55 26.84 -33.88
N TYR A 202 -13.09 26.12 -32.84
CA TYR A 202 -13.95 25.19 -32.09
C TYR A 202 -14.67 25.81 -30.89
N THR A 203 -14.21 26.96 -30.35
CA THR A 203 -14.74 27.51 -29.09
C THR A 203 -15.94 28.44 -29.22
N ASP A 204 -16.23 29.00 -30.39
CA ASP A 204 -17.43 29.86 -30.56
C ASP A 204 -18.75 29.07 -30.51
N ARG A 205 -18.71 27.75 -30.76
CA ARG A 205 -19.94 26.92 -30.76
C ARG A 205 -20.37 26.45 -29.36
N PHE A 206 -19.49 26.52 -28.34
CA PHE A 206 -19.81 26.08 -26.97
C PHE A 206 -20.15 27.23 -26.02
N LEU A 207 -19.81 28.47 -26.34
CA LEU A 207 -20.13 29.65 -25.52
C LEU A 207 -21.54 30.22 -25.79
N SER A 208 -22.20 29.82 -26.89
CA SER A 208 -23.53 30.32 -27.26
C SER A 208 -24.73 29.51 -26.72
N LEU A 209 -24.52 28.36 -26.07
CA LEU A 209 -25.58 27.50 -25.51
C LEU A 209 -25.78 27.63 -23.99
N ARG A 210 -25.35 28.73 -23.37
CA ARG A 210 -25.84 29.11 -22.02
C ARG A 210 -26.85 30.26 -22.12
N GLN A 211 -27.90 30.06 -22.92
CA GLN A 211 -29.13 30.84 -22.73
C GLN A 211 -29.96 30.14 -21.64
N THR A 212 -29.88 30.70 -20.43
CA THR A 212 -30.96 30.79 -19.43
C THR A 212 -32.04 29.70 -19.49
N GLU A 213 -31.78 28.52 -18.93
CA GLU A 213 -32.87 27.72 -18.38
C GLU A 213 -33.07 28.12 -16.92
N ASN A 214 -34.11 28.92 -16.73
CA ASN A 214 -34.73 29.22 -15.46
C ASN A 214 -34.98 27.92 -14.69
N CYS A 215 -34.22 27.68 -13.61
CA CYS A 215 -34.65 26.74 -12.57
C CYS A 215 -35.91 27.30 -11.91
N LEU A 216 -37.07 26.88 -12.40
CA LEU A 216 -38.36 27.12 -11.78
C LEU A 216 -38.38 26.47 -10.40
N VAL A 217 -38.47 27.32 -9.37
CA VAL A 217 -38.84 26.94 -8.01
C VAL A 217 -40.25 26.34 -8.06
N ILE A 218 -40.36 25.01 -7.99
CA ILE A 218 -41.65 24.35 -7.74
C ILE A 218 -41.79 24.10 -6.24
N ARG A 219 -42.70 24.87 -5.67
CA ARG A 219 -43.17 24.84 -4.28
C ARG A 219 -43.73 23.46 -3.92
N LYS A 220 -43.36 22.99 -2.72
CA LYS A 220 -44.04 21.89 -2.01
C LYS A 220 -45.52 22.20 -1.83
N ARG A 221 -46.37 21.23 -2.10
CA ARG A 221 -47.68 21.05 -1.48
C ARG A 221 -47.84 19.58 -1.13
#